data_AF-A0A354F1F7-F1
#
_entry.id   AF-A0A354F1F7-F1
#
_cell.length_a   1.000
_cell.length_b   1.000
_cell.length_c   1.000
_cell.angle_alpha   90.00
_cell.angle_beta   90.00
_cell.angle_gamma   90.00
#
_symmetry.space_group_name_H-M   'P 1'
#
loop_
_entity.id
_entity.type
_entity.pdbx_description
1 polymer ?
#
loop_
_entity_poly.entity_id
_entity_poly.type
_entity_poly.pdbx_seq_one_letter_code
_entity_poly.pdbx_strand_id
1 'polypeptide(L)'
;EVGVSVDGQLDILVPDTMPIPVSSAGNIPAGFDPAKLYHSPHHPRGLTLTVYGASDALNSIGIEWDELLTHIKPDEVAVYGGSALAQIDEHSLAGIVGQPLMGNRINSKMMALSLAEMPADFINSYIINSVGTTGNNVGACATFLYNLRLGLLDIQSGKARIAIVGNAEAPIVPEVIEGFRVMGALASDDDLCALDQSETVDNRRACRPFSSNAGFTLAEAAQFVVLMDDELALALGATIYGSVADVFISADANKKSIASPGIGNYITVAKAAALAKAMLGEDGLQKTYVQAHGTGTPQNRTTESHILNEVAKTFHIKQWPVAAVKSYVGHSVAAAGGDQLIAALGVWKYGWIPGIKTIDHIADDVYQSNLNILMDHYYAGEKGGDMQGVILNSKGFGGNNASALVLSPHQTRTMLTHKYGAAVMKAYHEKNAVIQARCEAIDLKTCQGQERVIYKFGESVMDQTSISMTQTQISLSAFAEAIDLPTMNPYIGY
;
A
#
# COMPACT_ATOMS: atom_id res chain seq x y z
N GLU A 1 44.76 32.52 16.44
CA GLU A 1 44.28 31.52 17.41
C GLU A 1 43.76 32.26 18.63
N VAL A 2 42.66 31.80 19.20
CA VAL A 2 42.07 32.37 20.42
C VAL A 2 42.14 31.28 21.48
N GLY A 3 42.74 31.59 22.63
CA GLY A 3 42.70 30.71 23.79
C GLY A 3 41.33 30.80 24.45
N VAL A 4 40.66 29.67 24.65
CA VAL A 4 39.38 29.59 25.36
C VAL A 4 39.63 28.82 26.67
N SER A 5 39.44 29.48 27.80
CA SER A 5 39.44 28.89 29.14
C SER A 5 38.05 29.01 29.74
N VAL A 6 37.53 27.92 30.30
CA VAL A 6 36.24 27.90 30.99
C VAL A 6 36.48 27.63 32.47
N ASP A 7 36.14 28.60 33.31
CA ASP A 7 36.18 28.45 34.77
C ASP A 7 34.82 27.96 35.25
N GLY A 8 34.76 26.69 35.71
CA GLY A 8 33.53 26.08 36.22
C GLY A 8 33.07 24.86 35.40
N GLN A 9 31.76 24.58 35.41
CA GLN A 9 31.17 23.49 34.64
C GLN A 9 30.87 23.92 33.20
N LEU A 10 31.06 23.00 32.25
CA LEU A 10 30.79 23.19 30.84
C LEU A 10 29.94 22.01 30.33
N ASP A 11 28.79 22.31 29.75
CA ASP A 11 27.97 21.32 29.05
C ASP A 11 28.52 21.11 27.63
N ILE A 12 28.90 19.87 27.31
CA ILE A 12 29.42 19.47 26.00
C ILE A 12 28.65 18.27 25.45
N LEU A 13 28.45 18.23 24.13
CA LEU A 13 27.99 17.04 23.43
C LEU A 13 29.20 16.23 22.96
N VAL A 14 29.27 14.96 23.37
CA VAL A 14 30.34 14.03 22.99
C VAL A 14 29.72 12.92 22.14
N PRO A 15 30.33 12.54 20.99
CA PRO A 15 29.87 11.40 20.21
C PRO A 15 29.92 10.09 21.02
N ASP A 16 28.85 9.31 20.95
CA ASP A 16 28.74 7.97 21.56
C ASP A 16 28.00 7.03 20.61
N THR A 17 28.17 5.72 20.78
CA THR A 17 27.54 4.68 19.96
C THR A 17 26.94 3.59 20.84
N MET A 18 25.70 3.22 20.58
CA MET A 18 25.01 2.13 21.27
C MET A 18 24.45 1.11 20.28
N PRO A 19 24.54 -0.21 20.56
CA PRO A 19 23.86 -1.21 19.76
C PRO A 19 22.34 -1.11 20.01
N ILE A 20 21.55 -1.16 18.94
CA ILE A 20 20.10 -1.23 19.04
C ILE A 20 19.70 -2.71 19.22
N PRO A 21 18.89 -3.07 20.23
CA PRO A 21 18.46 -4.45 20.49
C PRO A 21 17.58 -5.11 19.41
N VAL A 22 17.32 -4.42 18.31
CA VAL A 22 16.52 -4.89 17.17
C VAL A 22 17.43 -4.90 15.96
N SER A 23 17.83 -6.09 15.49
CA SER A 23 18.74 -6.23 14.35
C SER A 23 18.08 -6.72 13.05
N SER A 24 16.75 -6.83 13.03
CA SER A 24 15.97 -7.28 11.87
C SER A 24 15.06 -6.20 11.27
N ALA A 25 14.98 -6.18 9.95
CA ALA A 25 14.03 -5.39 9.19
C ALA A 25 13.74 -6.03 7.82
N GLY A 26 12.57 -5.76 7.24
CA GLY A 26 12.24 -6.10 5.86
C GLY A 26 12.84 -5.07 4.91
N ASN A 27 13.99 -5.38 4.31
CA ASN A 27 14.73 -4.46 3.46
C ASN A 27 14.43 -4.72 1.99
N ILE A 28 14.52 -3.67 1.16
CA ILE A 28 14.70 -3.83 -0.28
C ILE A 28 15.93 -4.73 -0.54
N PRO A 29 15.89 -5.63 -1.55
CA PRO A 29 16.98 -6.57 -1.80
C PRO A 29 18.36 -5.90 -1.87
N ALA A 30 19.33 -6.51 -1.17
CA ALA A 30 20.68 -5.98 -1.11
C ALA A 30 21.28 -5.80 -2.51
N GLY A 31 21.84 -4.61 -2.77
CA GLY A 31 22.42 -4.23 -4.06
C GLY A 31 21.45 -3.51 -5.00
N PHE A 32 20.13 -3.55 -4.75
CA PHE A 32 19.16 -2.78 -5.50
C PHE A 32 18.98 -1.39 -4.88
N ASP A 33 19.22 -0.35 -5.69
CA ASP A 33 19.16 1.05 -5.25
C ASP A 33 18.39 1.92 -6.27
N PRO A 34 17.10 2.20 -6.00
CA PRO A 34 16.25 3.02 -6.86
C PRO A 34 16.82 4.41 -7.14
N ALA A 35 17.63 4.97 -6.25
CA ALA A 35 18.20 6.30 -6.41
C ALA A 35 19.16 6.37 -7.61
N LYS A 36 19.75 5.25 -8.03
CA LYS A 36 20.70 5.19 -9.17
C LYS A 36 20.01 5.13 -10.53
N LEU A 37 18.69 4.92 -10.56
CA LEU A 37 17.95 4.71 -11.80
C LEU A 37 17.44 6.01 -12.44
N TYR A 38 17.54 7.13 -11.74
CA TYR A 38 17.16 8.44 -12.24
C TYR A 38 17.93 9.55 -11.52
N HIS A 39 17.79 10.80 -11.98
CA HIS A 39 18.42 11.94 -11.31
C HIS A 39 17.71 12.28 -9.99
N SER A 40 18.24 11.77 -8.87
CA SER A 40 17.59 11.79 -7.56
C SER A 40 18.30 12.61 -6.44
N PRO A 41 19.03 13.70 -6.74
CA PRO A 41 19.84 14.37 -5.72
C PRO A 41 18.99 14.93 -4.58
N HIS A 42 19.34 14.55 -3.35
CA HIS A 42 18.67 14.95 -2.11
C HIS A 42 17.22 14.46 -1.99
N HIS A 43 16.79 13.48 -2.79
CA HIS A 43 15.49 12.85 -2.58
C HIS A 43 15.57 11.90 -1.39
N PRO A 44 14.66 12.03 -0.41
CA PRO A 44 14.52 11.05 0.64
C PRO A 44 14.26 9.65 0.07
N ARG A 45 14.69 8.61 0.78
CA ARG A 45 14.61 7.22 0.34
C ARG A 45 13.19 6.82 -0.04
N GLY A 46 12.18 7.26 0.72
CA GLY A 46 10.79 6.97 0.38
C GLY A 46 10.35 7.60 -0.95
N LEU A 47 10.87 8.76 -1.35
CA LEU A 47 10.61 9.34 -2.68
C LEU A 47 11.35 8.61 -3.80
N THR A 48 12.55 8.08 -3.54
CA THR A 48 13.23 7.21 -4.52
C THR A 48 12.45 5.92 -4.76
N LEU A 49 11.86 5.35 -3.70
CA LEU A 49 10.96 4.20 -3.80
C LEU A 49 9.66 4.57 -4.51
N THR A 50 9.08 5.75 -4.25
CA THR A 50 7.90 6.25 -4.99
C THR A 50 8.15 6.29 -6.48
N VAL A 51 9.22 6.96 -6.93
CA VAL A 51 9.49 7.14 -8.36
C VAL A 51 9.64 5.80 -9.05
N TYR A 52 10.34 4.85 -8.43
CA TYR A 52 10.47 3.50 -8.96
C TYR A 52 9.13 2.74 -8.96
N GLY A 53 8.46 2.63 -7.81
CA GLY A 53 7.24 1.82 -7.67
C GLY A 53 6.07 2.34 -8.50
N ALA A 54 5.91 3.66 -8.63
CA ALA A 54 4.89 4.26 -9.49
C ALA A 54 5.22 4.09 -10.98
N SER A 55 6.50 4.20 -11.37
CA SER A 55 6.92 3.91 -12.74
C SER A 55 6.64 2.45 -13.11
N ASP A 56 6.97 1.50 -12.22
CA ASP A 56 6.71 0.08 -12.42
C ASP A 56 5.21 -0.20 -12.58
N ALA A 57 4.38 0.35 -11.69
CA ALA A 57 2.93 0.23 -11.78
C ALA A 57 2.37 0.78 -13.11
N LEU A 58 2.84 1.94 -13.57
CA LEU A 58 2.43 2.52 -14.86
C LEU A 58 2.88 1.68 -16.05
N ASN A 59 4.14 1.22 -16.05
CA ASN A 59 4.67 0.35 -17.09
C ASN A 59 3.89 -0.98 -17.15
N SER A 60 3.43 -1.49 -16.00
CA SER A 60 2.67 -2.74 -15.91
C SER A 60 1.31 -2.72 -16.63
N ILE A 61 0.78 -1.54 -16.95
CA ILE A 61 -0.47 -1.38 -17.71
C ILE A 61 -0.30 -1.87 -19.17
N GLY A 62 0.89 -1.74 -19.74
CA GLY A 62 1.17 -2.05 -21.15
C GLY A 62 0.61 -1.02 -22.14
N ILE A 63 0.15 0.12 -21.65
CA ILE A 63 -0.37 1.27 -22.40
C ILE A 63 0.44 2.49 -21.97
N GLU A 64 0.91 3.29 -22.93
CA GLU A 64 1.65 4.50 -22.61
C GLU A 64 0.73 5.53 -21.93
N TRP A 65 1.26 6.24 -20.94
CA TRP A 65 0.46 7.21 -20.18
C TRP A 65 -0.18 8.30 -21.07
N ASP A 66 0.57 8.79 -22.05
CA ASP A 66 0.08 9.81 -22.98
C ASP A 66 -1.06 9.27 -23.87
N GLU A 67 -1.09 7.95 -24.17
CA GLU A 67 -2.20 7.30 -24.87
C GLU A 67 -3.46 7.29 -23.98
N LEU A 68 -3.32 6.96 -22.69
CA LEU A 68 -4.43 6.98 -21.72
C LEU A 68 -5.10 8.36 -21.63
N LEU A 69 -4.28 9.43 -21.59
CA LEU A 69 -4.78 10.80 -21.50
C LEU A 69 -5.59 11.26 -22.71
N THR A 70 -5.51 10.57 -23.86
CA THR A 70 -6.35 10.90 -25.03
C THR A 70 -7.80 10.40 -24.91
N HIS A 71 -8.09 9.60 -23.88
CA HIS A 71 -9.40 8.95 -23.69
C HIS A 71 -10.19 9.50 -22.51
N ILE A 72 -9.63 10.45 -21.77
CA ILE A 72 -10.18 11.02 -20.54
C ILE A 72 -9.89 12.51 -20.49
N LYS A 73 -10.63 13.24 -19.66
CA LYS A 73 -10.33 14.65 -19.38
C LYS A 73 -9.14 14.80 -18.43
N PRO A 74 -8.45 15.94 -18.44
CA PRO A 74 -7.27 16.14 -17.59
C PRO A 74 -7.56 16.03 -16.08
N ASP A 75 -8.78 16.37 -15.67
CA ASP A 75 -9.25 16.31 -14.28
C ASP A 75 -9.86 14.96 -13.89
N GLU A 76 -9.99 14.00 -14.82
CA GLU A 76 -10.48 12.64 -14.57
C GLU A 76 -9.37 11.67 -14.11
N VAL A 77 -8.24 12.20 -13.66
CA VAL A 77 -7.15 11.43 -13.04
C VAL A 77 -7.14 11.71 -11.54
N ALA A 78 -6.95 10.67 -10.73
CA ALA A 78 -6.72 10.82 -9.30
C ALA A 78 -5.41 10.14 -8.86
N VAL A 79 -4.69 10.75 -7.92
CA VAL A 79 -3.50 10.18 -7.30
C VAL A 79 -3.64 10.23 -5.79
N TYR A 80 -3.73 9.05 -5.16
CA TYR A 80 -3.77 8.95 -3.71
C TYR A 80 -2.58 8.16 -3.19
N GLY A 81 -1.66 8.84 -2.52
CA GLY A 81 -0.51 8.16 -1.96
C GLY A 81 0.40 9.00 -1.08
N GLY A 82 1.22 8.29 -0.31
CA GLY A 82 2.07 8.94 0.68
C GLY A 82 2.85 7.98 1.56
N SER A 83 3.31 8.52 2.68
CA SER A 83 3.93 7.85 3.82
C SER A 83 3.08 8.10 5.07
N ALA A 84 3.07 7.20 6.05
CA ALA A 84 2.38 7.46 7.33
C ALA A 84 3.27 8.23 8.30
N LEU A 85 4.59 8.02 8.24
CA LEU A 85 5.56 8.65 9.14
C LEU A 85 6.15 9.95 8.58
N ALA A 86 5.70 10.37 7.39
CA ALA A 86 6.42 11.34 6.56
C ALA A 86 7.78 10.78 6.10
N GLN A 87 8.59 11.58 5.40
CA GLN A 87 9.94 11.13 5.05
C GLN A 87 10.86 11.38 6.24
N ILE A 88 11.57 10.35 6.72
CA ILE A 88 12.48 10.46 7.88
C ILE A 88 13.86 9.89 7.49
N ASP A 89 14.72 10.74 6.94
CA ASP A 89 16.13 10.48 6.70
C ASP A 89 16.95 11.79 6.70
N GLU A 90 18.24 11.69 6.38
CA GLU A 90 19.17 12.82 6.35
C GLU A 90 18.81 13.92 5.34
N HIS A 91 17.93 13.63 4.37
CA HIS A 91 17.44 14.58 3.37
C HIS A 91 16.05 15.13 3.69
N SER A 92 15.46 14.76 4.84
CA SER A 92 14.13 15.18 5.28
C SER A 92 14.08 15.53 6.78
N LEU A 93 13.08 15.07 7.54
CA LEU A 93 12.87 15.42 8.95
C LEU A 93 14.09 15.14 9.83
N ALA A 94 14.76 13.99 9.67
CA ALA A 94 15.93 13.67 10.48
C ALA A 94 17.09 14.63 10.15
N GLY A 95 17.27 14.98 8.88
CA GLY A 95 18.21 16.03 8.46
C GLY A 95 17.88 17.40 9.07
N ILE A 96 16.61 17.80 9.08
CA ILE A 96 16.18 19.11 9.62
C ILE A 96 16.50 19.24 11.11
N VAL A 97 16.25 18.18 11.87
CA VAL A 97 16.46 18.16 13.32
C VAL A 97 17.94 17.92 13.67
N GLY A 98 18.59 16.99 12.98
CA GLY A 98 19.93 16.51 13.31
C GLY A 98 21.08 17.38 12.82
N GLN A 99 21.00 17.96 11.62
CA GLN A 99 22.14 18.71 11.04
C GLN A 99 22.60 19.90 11.90
N PRO A 100 21.70 20.75 12.46
CA PRO A 100 22.12 21.85 13.31
C PRO A 100 22.85 21.41 14.59
N LEU A 101 22.50 20.25 15.15
CA LEU A 101 23.13 19.70 16.36
C LEU A 101 24.57 19.24 16.09
N MET A 102 24.90 18.92 14.84
CA MET A 102 26.24 18.57 14.39
C MET A 102 27.03 19.76 13.83
N GLY A 103 26.49 20.99 13.91
CA GLY A 103 27.11 22.19 13.35
C GLY A 103 26.95 22.33 11.83
N ASN A 104 26.13 21.49 11.20
CA ASN A 104 25.84 21.53 9.77
C ASN A 104 24.60 22.38 9.46
N ARG A 105 24.45 22.77 8.18
CA ARG A 105 23.28 23.51 7.69
C ARG A 105 22.27 22.56 7.04
N ILE A 106 20.99 22.85 7.24
CA ILE A 106 19.89 22.27 6.46
C ILE A 106 19.88 22.86 5.03
N ASN A 107 19.33 22.12 4.06
CA ASN A 107 19.14 22.63 2.70
C ASN A 107 17.68 23.06 2.44
N SER A 108 17.43 23.83 1.37
CA SER A 108 16.12 24.41 1.07
C SER A 108 15.04 23.40 0.70
N LYS A 109 15.40 22.16 0.37
CA LYS A 109 14.47 21.11 -0.08
C LYS A 109 13.96 20.25 1.08
N MET A 110 14.75 20.09 2.15
CA MET A 110 14.47 19.11 3.21
C MET A 110 13.05 19.23 3.78
N MET A 111 12.58 20.46 4.04
CA MET A 111 11.24 20.67 4.60
C MET A 111 10.12 20.30 3.62
N ALA A 112 10.25 20.69 2.35
CA ALA A 112 9.23 20.36 1.35
C ALA A 112 9.20 18.85 1.10
N LEU A 113 10.36 18.24 0.89
CA LEU A 113 10.48 16.81 0.61
C LEU A 113 10.15 15.92 1.82
N SER A 114 10.00 16.50 3.02
CA SER A 114 9.65 15.72 4.20
C SER A 114 8.18 15.38 4.31
N LEU A 115 7.30 16.11 3.63
CA LEU A 115 5.85 16.00 3.82
C LEU A 115 5.32 14.62 3.45
N ALA A 116 4.33 14.16 4.20
CA ALA A 116 3.79 12.82 4.08
C ALA A 116 3.13 12.51 2.73
N GLU A 117 2.63 13.54 2.04
CA GLU A 117 1.97 13.45 0.73
C GLU A 117 2.95 13.50 -0.45
N MET A 118 4.23 13.82 -0.22
CA MET A 118 5.22 13.96 -1.30
C MET A 118 5.30 12.78 -2.28
N PRO A 119 5.03 11.52 -1.89
CA PRO A 119 4.85 10.44 -2.86
C PRO A 119 3.77 10.73 -3.94
N ALA A 120 2.57 11.18 -3.59
CA ALA A 120 1.55 11.56 -4.57
C ALA A 120 1.98 12.80 -5.37
N ASP A 121 2.56 13.80 -4.72
CA ASP A 121 3.03 15.02 -5.38
C ASP A 121 4.10 14.72 -6.44
N PHE A 122 5.02 13.80 -6.15
CA PHE A 122 6.05 13.37 -7.09
C PHE A 122 5.45 12.62 -8.28
N ILE A 123 4.44 11.79 -8.06
CA ILE A 123 3.73 11.12 -9.14
C ILE A 123 3.10 12.16 -10.06
N ASN A 124 2.28 13.07 -9.51
CA ASN A 124 1.62 14.12 -10.29
C ASN A 124 2.62 14.98 -11.06
N SER A 125 3.64 15.48 -10.37
CA SER A 125 4.54 16.53 -10.89
C SER A 125 5.64 15.99 -11.81
N TYR A 126 6.14 14.78 -11.55
CA TYR A 126 7.36 14.27 -12.20
C TYR A 126 7.16 12.95 -12.94
N ILE A 127 5.99 12.31 -12.86
CA ILE A 127 5.76 11.03 -13.53
C ILE A 127 4.68 11.17 -14.59
N ILE A 128 3.51 11.67 -14.20
CA ILE A 128 2.30 11.64 -15.05
C ILE A 128 1.84 12.99 -15.57
N ASN A 129 2.44 14.11 -15.12
CA ASN A 129 2.00 15.47 -15.47
C ASN A 129 0.49 15.65 -15.26
N SER A 130 0.00 15.35 -14.06
CA SER A 130 -1.44 15.37 -13.76
C SER A 130 -1.86 16.69 -13.11
N VAL A 131 -3.04 17.15 -13.49
CA VAL A 131 -3.76 18.29 -12.87
C VAL A 131 -5.04 17.84 -12.16
N GLY A 132 -5.23 16.54 -12.02
CA GLY A 132 -6.42 15.95 -11.41
C GLY A 132 -6.36 15.92 -9.88
N THR A 133 -7.26 15.15 -9.28
CA THR A 133 -7.39 15.06 -7.82
C THR A 133 -6.15 14.42 -7.19
N THR A 134 -5.68 14.97 -6.06
CA THR A 134 -4.56 14.40 -5.29
C THR A 134 -4.86 14.38 -3.79
N GLY A 135 -4.18 13.50 -3.05
CA GLY A 135 -4.24 13.49 -1.59
C GLY A 135 -3.50 12.33 -0.94
N ASN A 136 -3.39 12.38 0.39
CA ASN A 136 -2.97 11.25 1.22
C ASN A 136 -3.81 11.16 2.49
N ASN A 137 -4.55 10.07 2.66
CA ASN A 137 -5.39 9.83 3.83
C ASN A 137 -4.69 8.90 4.82
N VAL A 138 -3.99 9.50 5.79
CA VAL A 138 -3.15 8.76 6.74
C VAL A 138 -4.01 8.04 7.79
N GLY A 139 -3.98 6.71 7.74
CA GLY A 139 -4.65 5.80 8.68
C GLY A 139 -3.64 4.92 9.44
N ALA A 140 -2.48 5.48 9.81
CA ALA A 140 -1.34 4.72 10.36
C ALA A 140 -0.98 3.52 9.47
N CYS A 141 -0.87 2.31 10.03
CA CYS A 141 -0.57 1.09 9.29
C CYS A 141 -1.68 0.60 8.33
N ALA A 142 -2.87 1.25 8.35
CA ALA A 142 -3.98 0.99 7.44
C ALA A 142 -4.06 1.99 6.26
N THR A 143 -3.08 2.89 6.12
CA THR A 143 -3.09 4.01 5.14
C THR A 143 -3.35 3.58 3.70
N PHE A 144 -2.74 2.49 3.20
CA PHE A 144 -3.01 2.04 1.83
C PHE A 144 -4.50 1.80 1.56
N LEU A 145 -5.23 1.17 2.49
CA LEU A 145 -6.67 0.95 2.31
C LEU A 145 -7.48 2.25 2.44
N TYR A 146 -6.99 3.24 3.19
CA TYR A 146 -7.60 4.57 3.25
C TYR A 146 -7.50 5.28 1.90
N ASN A 147 -6.33 5.23 1.27
CA ASN A 147 -6.11 5.76 -0.07
C ASN A 147 -6.88 4.97 -1.14
N LEU A 148 -6.95 3.64 -1.02
CA LEU A 148 -7.74 2.79 -1.91
C LEU A 148 -9.22 3.13 -1.90
N ARG A 149 -9.76 3.47 -0.72
CA ARG A 149 -11.15 3.93 -0.59
C ARG A 149 -11.37 5.24 -1.34
N LEU A 150 -10.44 6.19 -1.27
CA LEU A 150 -10.57 7.46 -1.99
C LEU A 150 -10.59 7.24 -3.51
N GLY A 151 -9.64 6.44 -4.04
CA GLY A 151 -9.60 6.08 -5.45
C GLY A 151 -10.89 5.40 -5.92
N LEU A 152 -11.42 4.47 -5.11
CA LEU A 152 -12.69 3.81 -5.38
C LEU A 152 -13.86 4.80 -5.43
N LEU A 153 -13.98 5.70 -4.45
CA LEU A 153 -15.09 6.64 -4.36
C LEU A 153 -15.08 7.68 -5.50
N ASP A 154 -13.89 8.13 -5.92
CA ASP A 154 -13.78 9.07 -7.04
C ASP A 154 -14.14 8.40 -8.38
N ILE A 155 -13.78 7.12 -8.57
CA ILE A 155 -14.26 6.33 -9.73
C ILE A 155 -15.78 6.11 -9.66
N GLN A 156 -16.31 5.68 -8.52
CA GLN A 156 -17.75 5.41 -8.36
C GLN A 156 -18.62 6.66 -8.52
N SER A 157 -18.10 7.83 -8.13
CA SER A 157 -18.81 9.11 -8.29
C SER A 157 -18.64 9.75 -9.67
N GLY A 158 -17.84 9.14 -10.56
CA GLY A 158 -17.58 9.65 -11.91
C GLY A 158 -16.65 10.87 -11.94
N LYS A 159 -15.94 11.16 -10.84
CA LYS A 159 -14.95 12.25 -10.78
C LYS A 159 -13.62 11.87 -11.41
N ALA A 160 -13.24 10.60 -11.29
CA ALA A 160 -12.04 10.07 -11.89
C ALA A 160 -12.37 8.84 -12.73
N ARG A 161 -11.64 8.65 -13.82
CA ARG A 161 -11.68 7.45 -14.66
C ARG A 161 -10.44 6.59 -14.46
N ILE A 162 -9.34 7.20 -14.02
CA ILE A 162 -8.11 6.54 -13.62
C ILE A 162 -7.72 7.01 -12.23
N ALA A 163 -7.42 6.08 -11.31
CA ALA A 163 -6.87 6.41 -10.00
C ALA A 163 -5.58 5.62 -9.74
N ILE A 164 -4.47 6.32 -9.49
CA ILE A 164 -3.22 5.71 -9.01
C ILE A 164 -3.26 5.75 -7.49
N VAL A 165 -3.26 4.58 -6.87
CA VAL A 165 -3.35 4.42 -5.42
C VAL A 165 -2.10 3.72 -4.94
N GLY A 166 -1.43 4.26 -3.93
CA GLY A 166 -0.32 3.55 -3.33
C GLY A 166 0.33 4.26 -2.16
N ASN A 167 1.40 3.66 -1.65
CA ASN A 167 2.20 4.25 -0.59
C ASN A 167 3.66 3.83 -0.76
N ALA A 168 4.55 4.71 -0.32
CA ALA A 168 5.97 4.44 -0.20
C ALA A 168 6.43 4.84 1.20
N GLU A 169 7.03 3.88 1.92
CA GLU A 169 7.53 4.08 3.27
C GLU A 169 8.96 3.53 3.35
N ALA A 170 9.90 4.33 3.86
CA ALA A 170 11.28 3.94 4.09
C ALA A 170 11.70 4.17 5.55
N PRO A 171 11.08 3.47 6.52
CA PRO A 171 11.22 3.79 7.94
C PRO A 171 12.44 3.14 8.60
N ILE A 172 13.31 2.47 7.85
CA ILE A 172 14.47 1.73 8.39
C ILE A 172 15.62 2.72 8.69
N VAL A 173 15.41 3.52 9.73
CA VAL A 173 16.38 4.46 10.28
C VAL A 173 16.44 4.31 11.81
N PRO A 174 17.60 4.57 12.45
CA PRO A 174 17.80 4.31 13.88
C PRO A 174 16.72 4.95 14.78
N GLU A 175 16.31 6.18 14.49
CA GLU A 175 15.37 6.95 15.29
C GLU A 175 13.98 6.33 15.28
N VAL A 176 13.55 5.82 14.14
CA VAL A 176 12.23 5.18 13.97
C VAL A 176 12.23 3.80 14.61
N ILE A 177 13.30 3.02 14.43
CA ILE A 177 13.46 1.71 15.09
C ILE A 177 13.41 1.89 16.60
N GLU A 178 14.16 2.85 17.15
CA GLU A 178 14.19 3.15 18.58
C GLU A 178 12.81 3.60 19.10
N GLY A 179 12.11 4.44 18.35
CA GLY A 179 10.75 4.89 18.69
C GLY A 179 9.79 3.71 18.85
N PHE A 180 9.74 2.79 17.89
CA PHE A 180 8.89 1.60 17.99
C PHE A 180 9.40 0.57 19.03
N ARG A 181 10.71 0.47 19.25
CA ARG A 181 11.31 -0.40 20.27
C ARG A 181 10.88 0.01 21.67
N VAL A 182 10.97 1.30 22.00
CA VAL A 182 10.55 1.84 23.31
C VAL A 182 9.05 1.68 23.55
N MET A 183 8.24 1.64 22.49
CA MET A 183 6.82 1.29 22.59
C MET A 183 6.57 -0.20 22.91
N GLY A 184 7.60 -1.04 22.90
CA GLY A 184 7.49 -2.51 23.00
C GLY A 184 6.80 -3.13 21.79
N ALA A 185 6.91 -2.48 20.62
CA ALA A 185 6.18 -2.91 19.42
C ALA A 185 7.01 -3.79 18.48
N LEU A 186 8.35 -3.70 18.54
CA LEU A 186 9.27 -4.47 17.71
C LEU A 186 9.73 -5.75 18.41
N ALA A 187 10.00 -6.80 17.63
CA ALA A 187 10.67 -7.99 18.11
C ALA A 187 12.16 -7.69 18.34
N SER A 188 12.62 -7.78 19.59
CA SER A 188 14.05 -7.65 19.92
C SER A 188 14.78 -8.99 19.74
N ASP A 189 16.10 -8.92 19.57
CA ASP A 189 16.94 -10.11 19.42
C ASP A 189 16.86 -11.01 20.66
N ASP A 190 16.85 -10.42 21.86
CA ASP A 190 16.72 -11.14 23.13
C ASP A 190 15.38 -11.86 23.24
N ASP A 191 14.27 -11.21 22.84
CA ASP A 191 12.95 -11.83 22.87
C ASP A 191 12.86 -13.00 21.87
N LEU A 192 13.44 -12.85 20.68
CA LEU A 192 13.47 -13.92 19.68
C LEU A 192 14.32 -15.11 20.13
N CYS A 193 15.51 -14.85 20.70
CA CYS A 193 16.36 -15.86 21.33
C CYS A 193 15.62 -16.59 22.47
N ALA A 194 14.88 -15.87 23.30
CA ALA A 194 14.07 -16.45 24.36
C ALA A 194 12.96 -17.36 23.83
N LEU A 195 12.27 -16.97 22.75
CA LEU A 195 11.26 -17.80 22.08
C LEU A 195 11.86 -19.07 21.48
N ASP A 196 13.06 -18.98 20.93
CA ASP A 196 13.75 -20.11 20.29
C ASP A 196 14.57 -20.97 21.27
N GLN A 197 14.67 -20.56 22.54
CA GLN A 197 15.58 -21.15 23.53
C GLN A 197 17.02 -21.26 22.97
N SER A 198 17.46 -20.20 22.31
CA SER A 198 18.72 -20.11 21.57
C SER A 198 19.55 -18.91 22.06
N GLU A 199 20.86 -19.01 21.97
CA GLU A 199 21.78 -17.87 22.17
C GLU A 199 22.04 -17.10 20.87
N THR A 200 21.58 -17.62 19.72
CA THR A 200 21.73 -17.01 18.40
C THR A 200 20.37 -16.71 17.81
N VAL A 201 20.16 -15.46 17.41
CA VAL A 201 18.91 -14.98 16.82
C VAL A 201 18.75 -15.46 15.37
N ASP A 202 17.57 -15.98 15.02
CA ASP A 202 17.16 -16.18 13.62
C ASP A 202 16.28 -15.03 13.13
N ASN A 203 16.94 -13.99 12.61
CA ASN A 203 16.27 -12.80 12.09
C ASN A 203 15.36 -13.08 10.87
N ARG A 204 15.52 -14.21 10.17
CA ARG A 204 14.61 -14.57 9.06
C ARG A 204 13.23 -15.00 9.54
N ARG A 205 13.10 -15.35 10.82
CA ARG A 205 11.83 -15.71 11.47
C ARG A 205 11.37 -14.65 12.47
N ALA A 206 11.86 -13.40 12.37
CA ALA A 206 11.52 -12.35 13.33
C ALA A 206 10.01 -12.02 13.37
N CYS A 207 9.35 -11.97 12.20
CA CYS A 207 7.90 -11.78 12.14
C CYS A 207 7.18 -13.14 12.20
N ARG A 208 6.48 -13.43 13.32
CA ARG A 208 5.76 -14.70 13.57
C ARG A 208 4.25 -14.51 13.75
N PRO A 209 3.48 -14.19 12.70
CA PRO A 209 2.03 -14.00 12.82
C PRO A 209 1.33 -15.26 13.36
N PHE A 210 0.43 -15.11 14.33
CA PHE A 210 -0.39 -16.20 14.92
C PHE A 210 0.37 -17.31 15.66
N SER A 211 1.68 -17.17 15.91
CA SER A 211 2.46 -18.09 16.74
C SER A 211 2.96 -17.41 18.00
N SER A 212 3.76 -18.12 18.79
CA SER A 212 4.60 -17.52 19.81
C SER A 212 5.51 -16.47 19.16
N ASN A 213 5.37 -15.22 19.60
CA ASN A 213 5.90 -14.03 18.93
C ASN A 213 6.14 -12.90 19.94
N ALA A 214 6.94 -11.91 19.55
CA ALA A 214 7.45 -10.87 20.44
C ALA A 214 7.18 -9.43 19.97
N GLY A 215 6.74 -9.24 18.74
CA GLY A 215 6.65 -7.91 18.14
C GLY A 215 6.65 -7.99 16.62
N PHE A 216 6.40 -6.86 15.96
CA PHE A 216 6.49 -6.80 14.51
C PHE A 216 7.92 -6.50 14.05
N THR A 217 8.24 -6.84 12.81
CA THR A 217 9.50 -6.47 12.16
C THR A 217 9.24 -5.29 11.23
N LEU A 218 9.93 -4.16 11.44
CA LEU A 218 9.77 -2.97 10.59
C LEU A 218 10.26 -3.26 9.17
N ALA A 219 9.64 -2.66 8.15
CA ALA A 219 10.07 -2.84 6.76
C ALA A 219 9.90 -1.56 5.94
N GLU A 220 10.54 -1.55 4.78
CA GLU A 220 10.34 -0.54 3.74
C GLU A 220 9.67 -1.17 2.52
N ALA A 221 8.83 -0.38 1.83
CA ALA A 221 8.20 -0.80 0.58
C ALA A 221 7.66 0.40 -0.20
N ALA A 222 7.46 0.21 -1.50
CA ALA A 222 6.62 1.07 -2.34
C ALA A 222 5.67 0.18 -3.13
N GLN A 223 4.36 0.39 -2.95
CA GLN A 223 3.32 -0.38 -3.63
C GLN A 223 2.30 0.57 -4.22
N PHE A 224 2.12 0.49 -5.54
CA PHE A 224 1.17 1.29 -6.30
C PHE A 224 0.31 0.39 -7.19
N VAL A 225 -0.97 0.73 -7.30
CA VAL A 225 -1.93 0.09 -8.21
C VAL A 225 -2.65 1.15 -9.02
N VAL A 226 -3.04 0.79 -10.23
CA VAL A 226 -3.83 1.66 -11.12
C VAL A 226 -5.23 1.09 -11.23
N LEU A 227 -6.21 1.86 -10.77
CA LEU A 227 -7.62 1.58 -10.93
C LEU A 227 -8.13 2.30 -12.17
N MET A 228 -9.00 1.64 -12.93
CA MET A 228 -9.73 2.24 -14.04
C MET A 228 -11.22 1.96 -13.86
N ASP A 229 -12.09 2.86 -14.33
CA ASP A 229 -13.48 2.51 -14.54
C ASP A 229 -13.60 1.38 -15.56
N ASP A 230 -14.66 0.58 -15.44
CA ASP A 230 -14.81 -0.63 -16.23
C ASP A 230 -15.03 -0.36 -17.71
N GLU A 231 -15.66 0.76 -18.07
CA GLU A 231 -15.84 1.14 -19.47
C GLU A 231 -14.50 1.51 -20.13
N LEU A 232 -13.64 2.29 -19.45
CA LEU A 232 -12.31 2.63 -19.94
C LEU A 232 -11.42 1.38 -20.07
N ALA A 233 -11.39 0.53 -19.04
CA ALA A 233 -10.61 -0.70 -19.06
C ALA A 233 -10.98 -1.61 -20.24
N LEU A 234 -12.28 -1.76 -20.52
CA LEU A 234 -12.79 -2.53 -21.66
C LEU A 234 -12.47 -1.85 -23.00
N ALA A 235 -12.62 -0.52 -23.08
CA ALA A 235 -12.36 0.25 -24.29
C ALA A 235 -10.90 0.14 -24.73
N LEU A 236 -9.96 0.11 -23.79
CA LEU A 236 -8.53 0.05 -24.06
C LEU A 236 -7.95 -1.37 -24.07
N GLY A 237 -8.70 -2.36 -23.62
CA GLY A 237 -8.18 -3.72 -23.46
C GLY A 237 -7.16 -3.83 -22.33
N ALA A 238 -7.27 -3.01 -21.29
CA ALA A 238 -6.37 -3.03 -20.14
C ALA A 238 -6.50 -4.37 -19.38
N THR A 239 -5.37 -4.94 -18.94
CA THR A 239 -5.38 -6.22 -18.24
C THR A 239 -6.03 -6.09 -16.87
N ILE A 240 -7.12 -6.83 -16.64
CA ILE A 240 -7.81 -6.88 -15.35
C ILE A 240 -7.14 -7.91 -14.43
N TYR A 241 -6.43 -7.44 -13.40
CA TYR A 241 -5.83 -8.28 -12.35
C TYR A 241 -6.81 -8.61 -11.20
N GLY A 242 -7.93 -7.90 -11.11
CA GLY A 242 -8.97 -8.07 -10.10
C GLY A 242 -9.81 -6.79 -10.02
N SER A 243 -10.79 -6.76 -9.11
CA SER A 243 -11.57 -5.55 -8.85
C SER A 243 -11.80 -5.35 -7.36
N VAL A 244 -11.73 -4.10 -6.90
CA VAL A 244 -12.05 -3.74 -5.51
C VAL A 244 -13.56 -3.49 -5.41
N ALA A 245 -14.25 -4.29 -4.59
CA ALA A 245 -15.69 -4.17 -4.41
C ALA A 245 -16.04 -3.01 -3.46
N ASP A 246 -15.40 -2.96 -2.30
CA ASP A 246 -15.51 -1.85 -1.34
C ASP A 246 -14.34 -1.88 -0.34
N VAL A 247 -14.15 -0.75 0.35
CA VAL A 247 -13.23 -0.60 1.48
C VAL A 247 -13.95 0.03 2.66
N PHE A 248 -14.05 -0.72 3.75
CA PHE A 248 -14.68 -0.27 4.98
C PHE A 248 -13.65 0.25 5.96
N ILE A 249 -13.87 1.44 6.49
CA ILE A 249 -13.02 2.09 7.50
C ILE A 249 -13.83 2.37 8.76
N SER A 250 -13.28 2.10 9.94
CA SER A 250 -13.96 2.40 11.21
C SER A 250 -12.97 2.68 12.35
N ALA A 251 -13.35 3.64 13.20
CA ALA A 251 -12.63 3.97 14.43
C ALA A 251 -12.98 3.01 15.58
N ASP A 252 -12.25 3.11 16.69
CA ASP A 252 -12.41 2.24 17.87
C ASP A 252 -13.32 2.78 18.98
N ALA A 253 -13.97 3.94 18.77
CA ALA A 253 -14.61 4.72 19.82
C ALA A 253 -13.61 5.15 20.93
N ASN A 254 -14.08 5.36 22.18
CA ASN A 254 -13.24 5.84 23.28
C ASN A 254 -12.18 4.80 23.67
N LYS A 255 -10.91 5.23 23.76
CA LYS A 255 -9.75 4.37 24.07
C LYS A 255 -9.06 4.76 25.37
N LYS A 256 -8.41 3.77 26.02
CA LYS A 256 -7.46 4.02 27.11
C LYS A 256 -6.09 4.42 26.56
N SER A 257 -5.42 3.48 25.88
CA SER A 257 -4.16 3.73 25.17
C SER A 257 -4.42 3.92 23.69
N ILE A 258 -3.72 4.88 23.08
CA ILE A 258 -3.84 5.20 21.65
C ILE A 258 -3.35 4.07 20.73
N ALA A 259 -2.40 3.25 21.21
CA ALA A 259 -1.78 2.19 20.43
C ALA A 259 -2.45 0.81 20.61
N SER A 260 -3.29 0.64 21.64
CA SER A 260 -3.97 -0.65 21.88
C SER A 260 -5.01 -0.94 20.79
N PRO A 261 -5.27 -2.20 20.42
CA PRO A 261 -6.39 -2.58 19.54
C PRO A 261 -7.77 -2.16 20.09
N GLY A 262 -8.79 -2.11 19.25
CA GLY A 262 -10.16 -1.82 19.65
C GLY A 262 -11.23 -2.45 18.75
N ILE A 263 -12.47 -1.95 18.85
CA ILE A 263 -13.66 -2.61 18.29
C ILE A 263 -13.85 -2.36 16.79
N GLY A 264 -13.22 -1.34 16.21
CA GLY A 264 -13.52 -0.89 14.84
C GLY A 264 -13.32 -1.98 13.79
N ASN A 265 -12.36 -2.87 14.00
CA ASN A 265 -12.07 -3.94 13.03
C ASN A 265 -13.14 -5.04 12.97
N TYR A 266 -13.98 -5.22 14.01
CA TYR A 266 -15.17 -6.08 13.89
C TYR A 266 -16.11 -5.54 12.81
N ILE A 267 -16.30 -4.21 12.77
CA ILE A 267 -17.20 -3.55 11.83
C ILE A 267 -16.68 -3.71 10.41
N THR A 268 -15.39 -3.45 10.19
CA THR A 268 -14.81 -3.49 8.83
C THR A 268 -14.80 -4.89 8.25
N VAL A 269 -14.37 -5.91 9.02
CA VAL A 269 -14.35 -7.30 8.57
C VAL A 269 -15.76 -7.85 8.36
N ALA A 270 -16.69 -7.58 9.29
CA ALA A 270 -18.07 -8.04 9.14
C ALA A 270 -18.77 -7.44 7.92
N LYS A 271 -18.54 -6.14 7.62
CA LYS A 271 -19.06 -5.50 6.40
C LYS A 271 -18.46 -6.10 5.13
N ALA A 272 -17.15 -6.37 5.12
CA ALA A 272 -16.49 -7.02 3.98
C ALA A 272 -17.03 -8.44 3.72
N ALA A 273 -17.22 -9.24 4.78
CA ALA A 273 -17.81 -10.58 4.67
C ALA A 273 -19.28 -10.54 4.23
N ALA A 274 -20.06 -9.59 4.76
CA ALA A 274 -21.45 -9.37 4.35
C ALA A 274 -21.54 -8.99 2.87
N LEU A 275 -20.66 -8.10 2.39
CA LEU A 275 -20.60 -7.72 0.98
C LEU A 275 -20.18 -8.91 0.11
N ALA A 276 -19.19 -9.69 0.52
CA ALA A 276 -18.79 -10.90 -0.20
C ALA A 276 -19.95 -11.88 -0.35
N LYS A 277 -20.72 -12.12 0.72
CA LYS A 277 -21.95 -12.91 0.67
C LYS A 277 -22.98 -12.34 -0.29
N ALA A 278 -23.20 -11.02 -0.26
CA ALA A 278 -24.18 -10.36 -1.12
C ALA A 278 -23.82 -10.45 -2.61
N MET A 279 -22.53 -10.41 -2.94
CA MET A 279 -22.04 -10.44 -4.32
C MET A 279 -21.82 -11.87 -4.87
N LEU A 280 -21.38 -12.79 -4.01
CA LEU A 280 -20.91 -14.13 -4.42
C LEU A 280 -21.86 -15.26 -3.98
N GLY A 281 -22.87 -14.95 -3.16
CA GLY A 281 -23.73 -15.94 -2.52
C GLY A 281 -23.01 -16.70 -1.40
N GLU A 282 -23.71 -17.67 -0.79
CA GLU A 282 -23.15 -18.49 0.29
C GLU A 282 -21.96 -19.31 -0.19
N ASP A 283 -22.06 -19.97 -1.35
CA ASP A 283 -21.01 -20.82 -1.89
C ASP A 283 -19.77 -20.02 -2.29
N GLY A 284 -19.96 -18.83 -2.88
CA GLY A 284 -18.86 -17.96 -3.25
C GLY A 284 -18.17 -17.33 -2.04
N LEU A 285 -18.89 -17.07 -0.95
CA LEU A 285 -18.30 -16.65 0.33
C LEU A 285 -17.35 -17.72 0.89
N GLN A 286 -17.70 -19.01 0.80
CA GLN A 286 -16.80 -20.11 1.20
C GLN A 286 -15.52 -20.17 0.34
N LYS A 287 -15.56 -19.57 -0.86
CA LYS A 287 -14.43 -19.42 -1.78
C LYS A 287 -13.74 -18.09 -1.60
N THR A 288 -13.67 -17.59 -0.37
CA THR A 288 -12.85 -16.44 -0.02
C THR A 288 -11.76 -16.83 0.96
N TYR A 289 -10.72 -16.03 1.03
CA TYR A 289 -9.71 -16.13 2.08
C TYR A 289 -9.39 -14.75 2.66
N VAL A 290 -8.63 -14.73 3.75
CA VAL A 290 -8.21 -13.49 4.43
C VAL A 290 -6.71 -13.28 4.28
N GLN A 291 -6.34 -12.09 3.81
CA GLN A 291 -5.00 -11.55 4.04
C GLN A 291 -5.03 -10.79 5.36
N ALA A 292 -4.57 -11.44 6.43
CA ALA A 292 -4.62 -10.87 7.77
C ALA A 292 -3.65 -9.70 7.93
N HIS A 293 -3.95 -8.80 8.86
CA HIS A 293 -3.03 -7.78 9.31
C HIS A 293 -1.76 -8.42 9.86
N GLY A 294 -1.90 -9.45 10.71
CA GLY A 294 -0.87 -10.46 10.97
C GLY A 294 0.50 -9.89 11.30
N THR A 295 0.60 -9.05 12.34
CA THR A 295 1.84 -8.29 12.62
C THR A 295 2.91 -9.05 13.40
N GLY A 296 2.62 -10.23 13.92
CA GLY A 296 3.56 -10.94 14.80
C GLY A 296 3.62 -10.39 16.23
N THR A 297 2.57 -9.70 16.69
CA THR A 297 2.47 -9.24 18.09
C THR A 297 1.50 -10.11 18.91
N PRO A 298 1.71 -10.26 20.23
CA PRO A 298 0.82 -11.04 21.09
C PRO A 298 -0.62 -10.50 21.11
N GLN A 299 -0.78 -9.18 21.23
CA GLN A 299 -2.13 -8.59 21.24
C GLN A 299 -2.82 -8.77 19.88
N ASN A 300 -2.09 -8.70 18.77
CA ASN A 300 -2.69 -8.86 17.45
C ASN A 300 -3.15 -10.31 17.21
N ARG A 301 -2.34 -11.32 17.54
CA ARG A 301 -2.71 -12.72 17.26
C ARG A 301 -4.02 -13.12 17.94
N THR A 302 -4.23 -12.69 19.18
CA THR A 302 -5.48 -12.96 19.93
C THR A 302 -6.64 -12.13 19.40
N THR A 303 -6.47 -10.82 19.24
CA THR A 303 -7.59 -9.93 18.86
C THR A 303 -8.04 -10.13 17.42
N GLU A 304 -7.11 -10.26 16.48
CA GLU A 304 -7.43 -10.47 15.07
C GLU A 304 -8.05 -11.84 14.84
N SER A 305 -7.47 -12.91 15.40
CA SER A 305 -8.05 -14.24 15.25
C SER A 305 -9.45 -14.33 15.84
N HIS A 306 -9.70 -13.68 16.99
CA HIS A 306 -11.05 -13.60 17.55
C HIS A 306 -12.03 -12.93 16.58
N ILE A 307 -11.68 -11.76 16.02
CA ILE A 307 -12.53 -11.04 15.05
C ILE A 307 -12.84 -11.94 13.85
N LEU A 308 -11.81 -12.50 13.22
CA LEU A 308 -11.97 -13.34 12.03
C LEU A 308 -12.81 -14.57 12.34
N ASN A 309 -12.58 -15.21 13.50
CA ASN A 309 -13.29 -16.42 13.92
C ASN A 309 -14.77 -16.16 14.21
N GLU A 310 -15.10 -15.05 14.89
CA GLU A 310 -16.49 -14.70 15.17
C GLU A 310 -17.25 -14.25 13.92
N VAL A 311 -16.60 -13.54 13.00
CA VAL A 311 -17.18 -13.24 11.68
C VAL A 311 -17.41 -14.55 10.90
N ALA A 312 -16.42 -15.45 10.86
CA ALA A 312 -16.57 -16.74 10.19
C ALA A 312 -17.73 -17.55 10.77
N LYS A 313 -17.89 -17.61 12.09
CA LYS A 313 -19.05 -18.26 12.74
C LYS A 313 -20.37 -17.62 12.34
N THR A 314 -20.43 -16.29 12.39
CA THR A 314 -21.64 -15.50 12.10
C THR A 314 -22.13 -15.72 10.66
N PHE A 315 -21.21 -15.81 9.71
CA PHE A 315 -21.51 -16.05 8.30
C PHE A 315 -21.39 -17.53 7.88
N HIS A 316 -21.26 -18.44 8.86
CA HIS A 316 -21.13 -19.88 8.63
C HIS A 316 -20.00 -20.29 7.66
N ILE A 317 -18.91 -19.52 7.65
CA ILE A 317 -17.69 -19.84 6.91
C ILE A 317 -16.95 -20.96 7.64
N LYS A 318 -16.59 -22.02 6.93
CA LYS A 318 -15.87 -23.17 7.48
C LYS A 318 -14.41 -23.08 7.06
N GLN A 319 -13.49 -23.28 8.02
CA GLN A 319 -12.05 -23.39 7.75
C GLN A 319 -11.52 -22.23 6.88
N TRP A 320 -11.94 -21.00 7.21
CA TRP A 320 -11.62 -19.82 6.40
C TRP A 320 -10.11 -19.66 6.29
N PRO A 321 -9.51 -19.74 5.08
CA PRO A 321 -8.06 -19.69 4.96
C PRO A 321 -7.53 -18.30 5.34
N VAL A 322 -6.49 -18.27 6.18
CA VAL A 322 -5.86 -17.03 6.65
C VAL A 322 -4.37 -17.07 6.33
N ALA A 323 -3.90 -16.06 5.58
CA ALA A 323 -2.50 -15.84 5.26
C ALA A 323 -2.00 -14.52 5.85
N ALA A 324 -0.69 -14.34 6.01
CA ALA A 324 -0.09 -13.12 6.55
C ALA A 324 1.22 -12.78 5.83
N VAL A 325 1.18 -11.78 4.93
CA VAL A 325 2.31 -11.45 4.04
C VAL A 325 3.51 -10.90 4.81
N LYS A 326 3.26 -10.30 5.98
CA LYS A 326 4.31 -9.73 6.84
C LYS A 326 5.32 -10.77 7.34
N SER A 327 4.96 -12.05 7.33
CA SER A 327 5.93 -13.13 7.60
C SER A 327 7.07 -13.20 6.58
N TYR A 328 6.88 -12.65 5.38
CA TYR A 328 7.90 -12.62 4.32
C TYR A 328 8.62 -11.27 4.23
N VAL A 329 7.87 -10.18 4.35
CA VAL A 329 8.36 -8.83 4.03
C VAL A 329 8.44 -7.89 5.23
N GLY A 330 8.03 -8.33 6.42
CA GLY A 330 7.88 -7.45 7.59
C GLY A 330 6.70 -6.49 7.45
N HIS A 331 6.73 -5.38 8.20
CA HIS A 331 5.66 -4.40 8.27
C HIS A 331 6.11 -3.05 7.70
N SER A 332 5.68 -2.78 6.46
CA SER A 332 5.99 -1.57 5.68
C SER A 332 5.10 -0.36 6.01
N VAL A 333 4.59 -0.29 7.25
CA VAL A 333 3.73 0.78 7.77
C VAL A 333 2.61 1.19 6.79
N ALA A 334 2.69 2.33 6.09
CA ALA A 334 1.64 2.78 5.17
C ALA A 334 1.42 1.83 3.98
N ALA A 335 2.49 1.23 3.45
CA ALA A 335 2.44 0.36 2.28
C ALA A 335 1.94 -1.07 2.59
N ALA A 336 1.71 -1.40 3.86
CA ALA A 336 1.40 -2.75 4.28
C ALA A 336 0.12 -3.32 3.66
N GLY A 337 -0.89 -2.48 3.38
CA GLY A 337 -2.09 -2.91 2.65
C GLY A 337 -1.83 -3.20 1.17
N GLY A 338 -0.84 -2.52 0.57
CA GLY A 338 -0.40 -2.76 -0.79
C GLY A 338 0.34 -4.09 -0.91
N ASP A 339 1.19 -4.43 0.06
CA ASP A 339 1.85 -5.74 0.12
C ASP A 339 0.81 -6.88 0.17
N GLN A 340 -0.26 -6.68 0.96
CA GLN A 340 -1.37 -7.64 1.04
C GLN A 340 -2.10 -7.77 -0.29
N LEU A 341 -2.44 -6.64 -0.94
CA LEU A 341 -3.14 -6.64 -2.21
C LEU A 341 -2.33 -7.33 -3.30
N ILE A 342 -1.05 -6.98 -3.46
CA ILE A 342 -0.21 -7.50 -4.53
C ILE A 342 0.07 -8.99 -4.34
N ALA A 343 0.33 -9.44 -3.11
CA ALA A 343 0.39 -10.86 -2.79
C ALA A 343 -0.91 -11.59 -3.16
N ALA A 344 -2.07 -10.95 -2.93
CA ALA A 344 -3.35 -11.53 -3.28
C ALA A 344 -3.61 -11.63 -4.79
N LEU A 345 -3.20 -10.63 -5.57
CA LEU A 345 -3.23 -10.69 -7.04
C LEU A 345 -2.35 -11.84 -7.56
N GLY A 346 -1.20 -12.08 -6.92
CA GLY A 346 -0.32 -13.21 -7.20
C GLY A 346 -0.99 -14.57 -7.04
N VAL A 347 -1.93 -14.73 -6.10
CA VAL A 347 -2.70 -15.97 -5.93
C VAL A 347 -3.48 -16.32 -7.20
N TRP A 348 -4.11 -15.34 -7.86
CA TRP A 348 -4.85 -15.55 -9.10
C TRP A 348 -3.95 -15.68 -10.34
N LYS A 349 -2.68 -15.28 -10.24
CA LYS A 349 -1.71 -15.56 -11.29
C LYS A 349 -1.15 -16.99 -11.20
N TYR A 350 -0.80 -17.42 -9.98
CA TYR A 350 0.02 -18.62 -9.77
C TYR A 350 -0.72 -19.81 -9.15
N GLY A 351 -1.90 -19.60 -8.56
CA GLY A 351 -2.71 -20.66 -7.95
C GLY A 351 -2.32 -21.08 -6.54
N TRP A 352 -1.54 -20.27 -5.83
CA TRP A 352 -1.05 -20.59 -4.49
C TRP A 352 -1.25 -19.41 -3.53
N ILE A 353 -1.85 -19.68 -2.36
CA ILE A 353 -1.83 -18.77 -1.23
C ILE A 353 -0.57 -19.07 -0.40
N PRO A 354 0.33 -18.09 -0.19
CA PRO A 354 1.50 -18.30 0.64
C PRO A 354 1.12 -18.57 2.11
N GLY A 355 1.57 -19.70 2.66
CA GLY A 355 1.47 -19.97 4.10
C GLY A 355 2.41 -19.09 4.92
N ILE A 356 2.29 -19.13 6.24
CA ILE A 356 3.09 -18.37 7.20
C ILE A 356 4.31 -19.23 7.53
N LYS A 357 5.37 -19.11 6.74
CA LYS A 357 6.54 -20.02 6.81
C LYS A 357 7.51 -19.73 7.96
N THR A 358 7.31 -18.65 8.70
CA THR A 358 8.14 -18.27 9.85
C THR A 358 7.71 -18.93 11.16
N ILE A 359 6.55 -19.61 11.17
CA ILE A 359 5.98 -20.24 12.37
C ILE A 359 6.08 -21.76 12.31
N ASP A 360 6.14 -22.39 13.48
CA ASP A 360 6.20 -23.85 13.66
C ASP A 360 4.98 -24.42 14.42
N HIS A 361 4.17 -23.54 15.02
CA HIS A 361 2.90 -23.85 15.66
C HIS A 361 2.00 -22.62 15.67
N ILE A 362 0.72 -22.84 15.96
CA ILE A 362 -0.26 -21.78 16.25
C ILE A 362 -0.31 -21.63 17.78
N ALA A 363 -0.23 -20.40 18.28
CA ALA A 363 -0.25 -20.17 19.73
C ALA A 363 -1.60 -20.54 20.36
N ASP A 364 -1.59 -21.01 21.61
CA ASP A 364 -2.78 -21.51 22.31
C ASP A 364 -3.88 -20.44 22.52
N ASP A 365 -3.51 -19.17 22.49
CA ASP A 365 -4.41 -18.02 22.65
C ASP A 365 -5.02 -17.52 21.32
N VAL A 366 -4.81 -18.24 20.21
CA VAL A 366 -5.38 -17.94 18.91
C VAL A 366 -6.74 -18.62 18.75
N TYR A 367 -7.75 -17.83 18.39
CA TYR A 367 -9.10 -18.34 18.11
C TYR A 367 -9.18 -18.88 16.69
N GLN A 368 -9.39 -20.19 16.53
CA GLN A 368 -9.30 -20.84 15.22
C GLN A 368 -10.38 -21.90 14.95
N SER A 369 -11.49 -21.91 15.70
CA SER A 369 -12.55 -22.93 15.52
C SER A 369 -13.16 -22.95 14.10
N ASN A 370 -13.18 -21.81 13.41
CA ASN A 370 -13.67 -21.64 12.05
C ASN A 370 -12.60 -21.17 11.07
N LEU A 371 -11.34 -21.08 11.50
CA LEU A 371 -10.24 -20.57 10.69
C LEU A 371 -9.27 -21.69 10.32
N ASN A 372 -8.64 -21.55 9.17
CA ASN A 372 -7.48 -22.34 8.77
C ASN A 372 -6.28 -21.38 8.64
N ILE A 373 -5.52 -21.23 9.73
CA ILE A 373 -4.28 -20.43 9.71
C ILE A 373 -3.23 -21.22 8.92
N LEU A 374 -2.90 -20.72 7.73
CA LEU A 374 -2.10 -21.48 6.77
C LEU A 374 -0.62 -21.49 7.18
N MET A 375 -0.12 -22.57 7.77
CA MET A 375 1.33 -22.73 8.00
C MET A 375 2.06 -23.12 6.70
N ASP A 376 1.39 -23.88 5.84
CA ASP A 376 1.89 -24.31 4.53
C ASP A 376 1.24 -23.54 3.37
N HIS A 377 1.88 -23.57 2.21
CA HIS A 377 1.28 -23.03 1.00
C HIS A 377 0.02 -23.81 0.65
N TYR A 378 -1.05 -23.07 0.35
CA TYR A 378 -2.35 -23.64 0.03
C TYR A 378 -2.62 -23.53 -1.47
N TYR A 379 -2.87 -24.66 -2.13
CA TYR A 379 -3.22 -24.67 -3.54
C TYR A 379 -4.66 -24.17 -3.71
N ALA A 380 -4.82 -23.03 -4.38
CA ALA A 380 -6.09 -22.35 -4.60
C ALA A 380 -6.69 -22.66 -5.98
N GLY A 381 -6.32 -23.80 -6.58
CA GLY A 381 -6.71 -24.18 -7.93
C GLY A 381 -5.88 -23.50 -9.01
N GLU A 382 -6.03 -23.95 -10.25
CA GLU A 382 -5.31 -23.38 -11.39
C GLU A 382 -5.64 -21.88 -11.51
N LYS A 383 -4.60 -21.03 -11.52
CA LYS A 383 -4.74 -19.56 -11.52
C LYS A 383 -5.70 -19.05 -10.42
N GLY A 384 -5.70 -19.72 -9.26
CA GLY A 384 -6.49 -19.31 -8.10
C GLY A 384 -8.00 -19.50 -8.27
N GLY A 385 -8.44 -20.37 -9.19
CA GLY A 385 -9.85 -20.56 -9.54
C GLY A 385 -10.78 -21.01 -8.39
N ASP A 386 -10.21 -21.54 -7.30
CA ASP A 386 -10.98 -21.92 -6.10
C ASP A 386 -11.24 -20.74 -5.16
N MET A 387 -10.63 -19.58 -5.41
CA MET A 387 -10.79 -18.37 -4.61
C MET A 387 -11.42 -17.25 -5.45
N GLN A 388 -12.70 -16.96 -5.20
CA GLN A 388 -13.44 -15.93 -5.91
C GLN A 388 -13.16 -14.51 -5.39
N GLY A 389 -12.72 -14.38 -4.14
CA GLY A 389 -12.35 -13.11 -3.53
C GLY A 389 -11.41 -13.25 -2.34
N VAL A 390 -10.85 -12.12 -1.91
CA VAL A 390 -10.03 -12.00 -0.71
C VAL A 390 -10.52 -10.83 0.14
N ILE A 391 -10.48 -10.98 1.45
CA ILE A 391 -10.61 -9.86 2.39
C ILE A 391 -9.22 -9.45 2.85
N LEU A 392 -8.80 -8.24 2.48
CA LEU A 392 -7.58 -7.64 3.01
C LEU A 392 -7.93 -6.98 4.34
N ASN A 393 -7.22 -7.32 5.41
CA ASN A 393 -7.44 -6.74 6.73
C ASN A 393 -6.23 -5.92 7.19
N SER A 394 -6.44 -4.66 7.56
CA SER A 394 -5.39 -3.82 8.14
C SER A 394 -5.88 -2.99 9.31
N LYS A 395 -4.99 -2.75 10.26
CA LYS A 395 -5.22 -1.98 11.48
C LYS A 395 -4.00 -1.11 11.76
N GLY A 396 -4.15 -0.10 12.58
CA GLY A 396 -3.06 0.75 13.02
C GLY A 396 -3.39 1.51 14.31
N PHE A 397 -2.38 2.18 14.85
CA PHE A 397 -2.54 3.02 16.03
C PHE A 397 -3.59 4.13 15.81
N GLY A 398 -4.10 4.71 16.89
CA GLY A 398 -5.14 5.73 16.83
C GLY A 398 -6.55 5.17 16.64
N GLY A 399 -6.68 3.85 16.62
CA GLY A 399 -7.93 3.17 16.30
C GLY A 399 -8.28 3.23 14.82
N ASN A 400 -7.28 3.13 13.95
CA ASN A 400 -7.48 3.08 12.51
C ASN A 400 -7.67 1.62 12.07
N ASN A 401 -8.83 1.29 11.49
CA ASN A 401 -9.13 -0.06 11.01
C ASN A 401 -9.70 0.02 9.61
N ALA A 402 -9.23 -0.86 8.72
CA ALA A 402 -9.74 -0.97 7.36
C ALA A 402 -9.81 -2.42 6.90
N SER A 403 -10.87 -2.77 6.17
CA SER A 403 -10.98 -4.05 5.48
C SER A 403 -11.53 -3.85 4.07
N ALA A 404 -10.90 -4.47 3.08
CA ALA A 404 -11.29 -4.38 1.67
C ALA A 404 -11.68 -5.73 1.12
N LEU A 405 -12.75 -5.78 0.33
CA LEU A 405 -13.09 -6.95 -0.47
C LEU A 405 -12.53 -6.77 -1.88
N VAL A 406 -11.70 -7.70 -2.32
CA VAL A 406 -11.14 -7.74 -3.68
C VAL A 406 -11.62 -9.02 -4.35
N LEU A 407 -12.12 -8.89 -5.57
CA LEU A 407 -12.64 -10.00 -6.38
C LEU A 407 -11.61 -10.45 -7.41
N SER A 408 -11.61 -11.75 -7.67
CA SER A 408 -10.74 -12.39 -8.65
C SER A 408 -10.97 -11.86 -10.06
N PRO A 409 -9.95 -11.87 -10.94
CA PRO A 409 -10.12 -11.53 -12.35
C PRO A 409 -11.25 -12.30 -13.04
N HIS A 410 -11.43 -13.58 -12.68
CA HIS A 410 -12.49 -14.42 -13.23
C HIS A 410 -13.88 -13.92 -12.82
N GLN A 411 -14.06 -13.62 -11.53
CA GLN A 411 -15.31 -13.08 -11.02
C GLN A 411 -15.60 -11.70 -11.62
N THR A 412 -14.59 -10.82 -11.69
CA THR A 412 -14.71 -9.50 -12.33
C THR A 412 -15.16 -9.62 -13.78
N ARG A 413 -14.52 -10.48 -14.59
CA ARG A 413 -14.93 -10.70 -15.99
C ARG A 413 -16.33 -11.29 -16.12
N THR A 414 -16.75 -12.13 -15.17
CA THR A 414 -18.13 -12.64 -15.13
C THR A 414 -19.13 -11.51 -14.94
N MET A 415 -18.85 -10.59 -14.00
CA MET A 415 -19.68 -9.40 -13.76
C MET A 415 -19.71 -8.47 -14.98
N LEU A 416 -18.56 -8.23 -15.62
CA LEU A 416 -18.47 -7.42 -16.83
C LEU A 416 -19.22 -8.04 -18.02
N THR A 417 -19.15 -9.37 -18.16
CA THR A 417 -19.92 -10.10 -19.17
C THR A 417 -21.42 -9.92 -18.97
N HIS A 418 -21.89 -9.96 -17.71
CA HIS A 418 -23.28 -9.71 -17.39
C HIS A 418 -23.70 -8.25 -17.68
N LYS A 419 -22.84 -7.27 -17.39
CA LYS A 419 -23.12 -5.84 -17.59
C LYS A 419 -23.09 -5.43 -19.07
N TYR A 420 -22.07 -5.83 -19.82
CA TYR A 420 -21.80 -5.33 -21.17
C TYR A 420 -22.09 -6.35 -22.29
N GLY A 421 -22.32 -7.61 -21.95
CA GLY A 421 -22.62 -8.68 -22.90
C GLY A 421 -21.40 -9.27 -23.61
N ALA A 422 -21.59 -10.43 -24.23
CA ALA A 422 -20.51 -11.23 -24.81
C ALA A 422 -19.79 -10.53 -25.99
N ALA A 423 -20.48 -9.68 -26.76
CA ALA A 423 -19.88 -8.98 -27.89
C ALA A 423 -18.82 -7.96 -27.46
N VAL A 424 -19.12 -7.16 -26.42
CA VAL A 424 -18.15 -6.21 -25.85
C VAL A 424 -16.98 -6.95 -25.23
N MET A 425 -17.24 -8.02 -24.49
CA MET A 425 -16.18 -8.84 -23.88
C MET A 425 -15.27 -9.50 -24.93
N LYS A 426 -15.82 -9.93 -26.07
CA LYS A 426 -15.02 -10.44 -27.19
C LYS A 426 -14.07 -9.37 -27.73
N ALA A 427 -14.56 -8.16 -27.98
CA ALA A 427 -13.74 -7.05 -28.45
C ALA A 427 -12.66 -6.66 -27.42
N TYR A 428 -12.99 -6.68 -26.13
CA TYR A 428 -12.02 -6.52 -25.04
C TYR A 428 -10.92 -7.58 -25.11
N HIS A 429 -11.26 -8.86 -25.27
CA HIS A 429 -10.26 -9.94 -25.33
C HIS A 429 -9.31 -9.80 -26.54
N GLU A 430 -9.83 -9.38 -27.69
CA GLU A 430 -9.02 -9.12 -28.89
C GLU A 430 -8.00 -7.99 -28.65
N LYS A 431 -8.42 -6.89 -28.01
CA LYS A 431 -7.51 -5.79 -27.63
C LYS A 431 -6.53 -6.20 -26.54
N ASN A 432 -7.02 -6.88 -25.51
CA ASN A 432 -6.24 -7.27 -24.34
C ASN A 432 -5.12 -8.25 -24.68
N ALA A 433 -5.28 -9.12 -25.69
CA ALA A 433 -4.21 -9.98 -26.17
C ALA A 433 -2.95 -9.18 -26.60
N VAL A 434 -3.15 -8.01 -27.23
CA VAL A 434 -2.04 -7.13 -27.64
C VAL A 434 -1.41 -6.47 -26.41
N ILE A 435 -2.22 -5.96 -25.50
CA ILE A 435 -1.76 -5.31 -24.26
C ILE A 435 -0.99 -6.30 -23.38
N GLN A 436 -1.49 -7.52 -23.21
CA GLN A 436 -0.83 -8.55 -22.43
C GLN A 436 0.56 -8.90 -22.99
N ALA A 437 0.69 -9.01 -24.32
CA ALA A 437 1.99 -9.23 -24.95
C ALA A 437 2.97 -8.07 -24.70
N ARG A 438 2.49 -6.82 -24.62
CA ARG A 438 3.30 -5.67 -24.23
C ARG A 438 3.72 -5.75 -22.76
N CYS A 439 2.78 -6.05 -21.86
CA CYS A 439 3.07 -6.24 -20.43
C CYS A 439 4.16 -7.31 -20.22
N GLU A 440 4.05 -8.45 -20.90
CA GLU A 440 5.03 -9.55 -20.82
C GLU A 440 6.41 -9.13 -21.36
N ALA A 441 6.45 -8.35 -22.45
CA ALA A 441 7.71 -7.81 -22.98
C ALA A 441 8.37 -6.78 -22.05
N ILE A 442 7.56 -5.96 -21.36
CA ILE A 442 8.03 -4.99 -20.36
C ILE A 442 8.58 -5.74 -19.14
N ASP A 443 7.83 -6.71 -18.60
CA ASP A 443 8.26 -7.53 -17.47
C ASP A 443 9.60 -8.24 -17.75
N LEU A 444 9.76 -8.81 -18.96
CA LEU A 444 11.01 -9.42 -19.37
C LEU A 444 12.19 -8.44 -19.40
N LYS A 445 11.97 -7.19 -19.85
CA LYS A 445 13.01 -6.14 -19.83
C LYS A 445 13.37 -5.75 -18.40
N THR A 446 12.39 -5.55 -17.53
CA THR A 446 12.60 -5.29 -16.11
C THR A 446 13.41 -6.41 -15.45
N CYS A 447 13.06 -7.68 -15.71
CA CYS A 447 13.83 -8.83 -15.23
C CYS A 447 15.29 -8.87 -15.74
N GLN A 448 15.60 -8.17 -16.84
CA GLN A 448 16.94 -8.06 -17.41
C GLN A 448 17.70 -6.83 -16.93
N GLY A 449 17.16 -6.05 -15.98
CA GLY A 449 17.79 -4.81 -15.52
C GLY A 449 17.62 -3.64 -16.51
N GLN A 450 16.60 -3.72 -17.38
CA GLN A 450 16.23 -2.68 -18.34
C GLN A 450 14.91 -2.00 -17.95
N GLU A 451 14.68 -1.86 -16.65
CA GLU A 451 13.55 -1.14 -16.10
C GLU A 451 13.48 0.29 -16.62
N ARG A 452 12.26 0.77 -16.88
CA ARG A 452 12.01 2.15 -17.30
C ARG A 452 11.55 2.96 -16.09
N VAL A 453 12.43 3.80 -15.55
CA VAL A 453 12.07 4.77 -14.53
C VAL A 453 11.65 6.09 -15.19
N ILE A 454 10.46 6.58 -14.83
CA ILE A 454 9.87 7.80 -15.38
C ILE A 454 10.11 8.95 -14.40
N TYR A 455 10.89 9.94 -14.81
CA TYR A 455 11.13 11.15 -14.03
C TYR A 455 11.33 12.37 -14.96
N LYS A 456 10.27 13.15 -15.14
CA LYS A 456 10.10 14.25 -16.10
C LYS A 456 10.31 15.63 -15.46
N PHE A 457 11.37 15.80 -14.67
CA PHE A 457 11.61 17.07 -13.98
C PHE A 457 11.86 18.22 -14.96
N GLY A 458 11.02 19.26 -14.88
CA GLY A 458 11.13 20.45 -15.73
C GLY A 458 10.60 20.27 -17.15
N GLU A 459 9.98 19.13 -17.46
CA GLU A 459 9.32 18.89 -18.74
C GLU A 459 7.84 19.28 -18.68
N SER A 460 7.30 19.83 -19.77
CA SER A 460 5.87 20.17 -19.92
C SER A 460 5.30 21.05 -18.79
N VAL A 461 6.14 21.90 -18.18
CA VAL A 461 5.73 22.82 -17.11
C VAL A 461 4.74 23.83 -17.69
N MET A 462 3.53 23.85 -17.13
CA MET A 462 2.49 24.82 -17.47
C MET A 462 2.50 26.00 -16.51
N ASP A 463 2.16 27.17 -17.02
CA ASP A 463 2.02 28.40 -16.24
C ASP A 463 0.72 29.15 -16.63
N GLN A 464 0.57 30.41 -16.18
CA GLN A 464 -0.59 31.24 -16.50
C GLN A 464 -0.80 31.49 -18.00
N THR A 465 0.20 31.25 -18.85
CA THR A 465 0.08 31.37 -20.32
C THR A 465 -0.41 30.08 -20.98
N SER A 466 -0.41 28.97 -20.24
CA SER A 466 -0.86 27.65 -20.69
C SER A 466 -2.36 27.41 -20.53
N ILE A 467 -3.09 28.36 -19.95
CA ILE A 467 -4.51 28.23 -19.61
C ILE A 467 -5.39 29.18 -20.44
N SER A 468 -6.49 28.64 -20.97
CA SER A 468 -7.59 29.43 -21.52
C SER A 468 -8.90 28.99 -20.91
N MET A 469 -9.80 29.94 -20.61
CA MET A 469 -11.03 29.67 -19.88
C MET A 469 -12.24 30.26 -20.59
N THR A 470 -13.36 29.54 -20.54
CA THR A 470 -14.70 30.04 -20.83
C THR A 470 -15.56 29.95 -19.57
N GLN A 471 -16.84 30.33 -19.65
CA GLN A 471 -17.77 30.14 -18.52
C GLN A 471 -18.08 28.66 -18.24
N THR A 472 -17.77 27.76 -19.18
CA THR A 472 -18.16 26.36 -19.11
C THR A 472 -16.97 25.41 -19.15
N GLN A 473 -15.78 25.86 -19.52
CA GLN A 473 -14.62 24.98 -19.73
C GLN A 473 -13.28 25.66 -19.41
N ILE A 474 -12.28 24.84 -19.08
CA ILE A 474 -10.86 25.19 -19.00
C ILE A 474 -10.08 24.32 -19.98
N SER A 475 -9.25 24.94 -20.83
CA SER A 475 -8.32 24.23 -21.71
C SER A 475 -6.89 24.52 -21.28
N LEU A 476 -6.07 23.47 -21.31
CA LEU A 476 -4.68 23.49 -20.88
C LEU A 476 -3.78 23.04 -22.03
N SER A 477 -2.72 23.80 -22.33
CA SER A 477 -1.90 23.58 -23.54
C SER A 477 -1.23 22.21 -23.65
N ALA A 478 -1.04 21.50 -22.53
CA ALA A 478 -0.42 20.18 -22.50
C ALA A 478 -1.43 19.02 -22.72
N PHE A 479 -2.73 19.30 -22.81
CA PHE A 479 -3.77 18.29 -22.90
C PHE A 479 -4.67 18.51 -24.13
N ALA A 480 -5.12 17.41 -24.73
CA ALA A 480 -6.01 17.43 -25.88
C ALA A 480 -7.45 17.79 -25.50
N GLU A 481 -7.92 17.27 -24.36
CA GLU A 481 -9.28 17.46 -23.88
C GLU A 481 -9.39 18.68 -22.94
N ALA A 482 -10.55 19.35 -22.97
CA ALA A 482 -10.87 20.43 -22.05
C ALA A 482 -11.53 19.88 -20.77
N ILE A 483 -11.28 20.57 -19.65
CA ILE A 483 -11.95 20.34 -18.38
C ILE A 483 -13.31 21.05 -18.41
N ASP A 484 -14.38 20.35 -18.06
CA ASP A 484 -15.72 20.94 -17.96
C ASP A 484 -15.93 21.60 -16.59
N LEU A 485 -16.42 22.84 -16.59
CA LEU A 485 -16.84 23.53 -15.37
C LEU A 485 -18.27 23.13 -15.00
N PRO A 486 -18.60 23.03 -13.70
CA PRO A 486 -19.96 22.74 -13.27
C PRO A 486 -20.98 23.77 -13.79
N THR A 487 -21.92 23.32 -14.63
CA THR A 487 -23.00 24.15 -15.17
C THR A 487 -24.37 23.83 -14.57
N MET A 488 -24.50 22.66 -13.91
CA MET A 488 -25.72 22.24 -13.25
C MET A 488 -25.61 22.45 -11.74
N ASN A 489 -26.66 23.03 -11.14
CA ASN A 489 -26.80 23.08 -9.69
C ASN A 489 -27.34 21.71 -9.19
N PRO A 490 -26.54 20.89 -8.48
CA PRO A 490 -27.02 19.60 -7.95
C PRO A 490 -28.06 19.77 -6.84
N TYR A 491 -28.26 21.00 -6.35
CA TYR A 491 -29.20 21.35 -5.28
C TYR A 491 -30.44 22.09 -5.79
N ILE A 492 -30.83 21.93 -7.06
CA ILE A 492 -32.00 22.63 -7.63
C ILE A 492 -33.33 22.33 -6.89
N GLY A 493 -33.37 21.25 -6.10
CA GLY A 493 -34.52 20.89 -5.26
C GLY A 493 -34.46 21.36 -3.79
N TYR A 494 -33.40 22.05 -3.38
CA TYR A 494 -33.31 22.77 -2.10
C TYR A 494 -33.71 24.22 -2.31
#